data_AF-A0A351IS96-F1
#
_entry.id   AF-A0A351IS96-F1
#
_cell.length_a   1.000
_cell.length_b   1.000
_cell.length_c   1.000
_cell.angle_alpha   90.00
_cell.angle_beta   90.00
_cell.angle_gamma   90.00
#
_symmetry.space_group_name_H-M   'P 1'
#
loop_
_entity.id
_entity.type
_entity.pdbx_description
1 polymer ?
#
loop_
_entity_poly.entity_id
_entity_poly.type
_entity_poly.pdbx_seq_one_letter_code
_entity_poly.pdbx_strand_id
1 'polypeptide(L)'
;MHHKKELLIIVIVLAVITAGVFAIVVTQKQSSQSQVQTAPTVLLAEPPENLEPTYRAVVQKEWDEMLLAVSARDGEKLQTIISTLLETKVPASMKNLHVKLVLALSDAQDAIPVKDEKILATVSQILENIEKEYPWVGL
;
A
#
# COMPACT_ATOMS: atom_id res chain seq x y z
N MET A 1 -0.54 47.95 18.94
CA MET A 1 0.20 47.10 19.90
C MET A 1 -0.62 45.90 20.40
N HIS A 2 -1.72 45.50 19.73
CA HIS A 2 -2.63 44.42 20.17
C HIS A 2 -2.40 43.06 19.47
N HIS A 3 -1.94 43.03 18.22
CA HIS A 3 -1.76 41.77 17.48
C HIS A 3 -0.64 40.86 18.02
N LYS A 4 0.36 41.43 18.70
CA LYS A 4 1.43 40.64 19.35
C LYS A 4 0.92 39.85 20.55
N LYS A 5 -0.13 40.33 21.24
CA LYS A 5 -0.72 39.66 22.40
C LYS A 5 -1.59 38.48 21.96
N GLU A 6 -2.34 38.62 20.87
CA GLU A 6 -3.16 37.54 20.30
C GLU A 6 -2.31 36.36 19.81
N LEU A 7 -1.19 36.65 19.15
CA LEU A 7 -0.28 35.61 18.66
C LEU A 7 0.39 34.84 19.81
N LEU A 8 0.73 35.53 20.90
CA LEU A 8 1.26 34.91 22.13
C LEU A 8 0.23 34.00 22.80
N ILE A 9 -1.03 34.40 22.85
CA ILE A 9 -2.12 33.59 23.42
C ILE A 9 -2.34 32.33 22.60
N ILE A 10 -2.33 32.42 21.27
CA ILE A 10 -2.50 31.26 20.39
C ILE A 10 -1.37 30.24 20.60
N VAL A 11 -0.12 30.70 20.72
CA VAL A 11 1.04 29.81 20.96
C VAL A 11 0.93 29.11 22.32
N ILE A 12 0.47 29.81 23.36
CA ILE A 12 0.28 29.23 24.69
C ILE A 12 -0.83 28.17 24.67
N VAL A 13 -1.97 28.46 24.01
CA VAL A 13 -3.07 27.50 23.88
C VAL A 13 -2.62 26.25 23.12
N LEU A 14 -1.84 26.42 22.04
CA LEU A 14 -1.28 25.29 21.30
C LEU A 14 -0.35 24.44 22.18
N ALA A 15 0.52 25.07 22.97
CA ALA A 15 1.44 24.36 23.86
C ALA A 15 0.70 23.56 24.94
N VAL A 16 -0.39 24.09 25.50
CA VAL A 16 -1.22 23.38 26.49
C VAL A 16 -1.92 22.18 25.88
N ILE A 17 -2.47 22.31 24.66
CA ILE A 17 -3.09 21.18 23.94
C ILE A 17 -2.03 20.10 23.64
N THR A 18 -0.84 20.51 23.19
CA THR A 18 0.23 19.57 22.84
C THR A 18 0.73 18.81 24.08
N ALA A 19 0.90 19.50 25.22
CA ALA A 19 1.27 18.88 26.49
C ALA A 19 0.17 17.94 27.03
N GLY A 20 -1.10 18.31 26.87
CA GLY A 20 -2.24 17.47 27.23
C GLY A 20 -2.30 16.16 26.43
N VAL A 21 -2.11 16.22 25.11
CA VAL A 21 -2.05 15.03 24.25
C VAL A 21 -0.85 14.15 24.61
N PHE A 22 0.30 14.75 24.90
CA PHE A 22 1.51 14.00 25.31
C PHE A 22 1.31 13.28 26.65
N ALA A 23 0.63 13.90 27.62
CA ALA A 23 0.31 13.28 28.89
C ALA A 23 -0.60 12.04 28.72
N ILE A 24 -1.57 12.08 27.80
CA ILE A 24 -2.47 10.95 27.54
C ILE A 24 -1.70 9.78 26.89
N VAL A 25 -0.83 10.06 25.93
CA VAL A 25 0.01 9.03 25.26
C VAL A 25 1.01 8.39 26.23
N VAL A 26 1.64 9.18 27.11
CA VAL A 26 2.60 8.66 28.08
C VAL A 26 1.90 7.90 29.22
N THR A 27 0.72 8.32 29.65
CA THR A 27 0.00 7.63 30.74
C THR A 27 -0.66 6.33 30.25
N GLN A 28 -1.10 6.24 28.99
CA GLN A 28 -1.48 4.95 28.38
C GLN A 28 -0.29 3.97 28.30
N LYS A 29 0.93 4.48 28.15
CA LYS A 29 2.14 3.64 28.08
C LYS A 29 2.62 3.16 29.45
N GLN A 30 2.28 3.86 30.54
CA GLN A 30 2.77 3.54 31.89
C GLN A 30 1.82 2.67 32.71
N SER A 31 0.53 2.60 32.36
CA SER A 31 -0.45 1.79 33.09
C SER A 31 -0.37 0.27 32.82
N SER A 32 0.60 -0.18 32.01
CA SER A 32 0.83 -1.60 31.71
C SER A 32 2.03 -2.22 32.43
N GLN A 33 2.68 -1.50 33.36
CA GLN A 33 3.90 -1.99 34.02
C GLN A 33 3.71 -2.18 35.53
N SER A 34 2.86 -3.13 35.91
CA SER A 34 2.92 -3.77 37.24
C SER A 34 2.14 -5.09 37.23
N GLN A 35 2.77 -6.13 36.70
CA GLN A 35 2.52 -7.50 37.14
C GLN A 35 3.70 -8.39 36.75
N VAL A 36 4.65 -8.53 37.67
CA VAL A 36 5.56 -9.67 37.68
C VAL A 36 4.75 -10.83 38.25
N GLN A 37 4.15 -11.62 37.37
CA GLN A 37 3.54 -12.92 37.70
C GLN A 37 3.97 -13.94 36.65
N THR A 38 4.58 -15.01 37.16
CA THR A 38 5.14 -16.16 36.47
C THR A 38 4.14 -16.76 35.47
N ALA A 39 4.44 -16.69 34.16
CA ALA A 39 3.63 -17.23 33.08
C ALA A 39 4.57 -17.64 31.92
N PRO A 40 4.20 -18.66 31.11
CA PRO A 40 5.13 -19.39 30.24
C PRO A 40 5.75 -18.43 29.22
N THR A 41 6.98 -18.72 28.79
CA THR A 41 7.60 -18.08 27.62
C THR A 41 6.59 -18.09 26.48
N VAL A 42 5.89 -16.97 26.29
CA VAL A 42 5.06 -16.75 25.12
C VAL A 42 6.07 -16.59 24.00
N LEU A 43 6.34 -17.70 23.30
CA LEU A 43 6.80 -17.64 21.93
C LEU A 43 5.88 -16.62 21.28
N LEU A 44 6.42 -15.44 20.93
CA LEU A 44 5.75 -14.57 20.00
C LEU A 44 5.56 -15.46 18.78
N ALA A 45 4.34 -15.95 18.59
CA ALA A 45 3.99 -16.68 17.41
C ALA A 45 4.37 -15.75 16.25
N GLU A 46 5.36 -16.17 15.48
CA GLU A 46 5.62 -15.57 14.18
C GLU A 46 4.26 -15.47 13.48
N PRO A 47 3.94 -14.35 12.81
CA PRO A 47 2.67 -14.19 12.14
C PRO A 47 2.38 -15.47 11.34
N PRO A 48 1.23 -16.14 11.59
CA PRO A 48 1.10 -17.58 11.38
C PRO A 48 1.04 -18.01 9.90
N GLU A 49 1.19 -17.09 8.96
CA GLU A 49 0.99 -17.40 7.56
C GLU A 49 2.02 -16.64 6.71
N ASN A 50 2.92 -17.39 6.09
CA ASN A 50 3.62 -16.89 4.93
C ASN A 50 2.56 -16.71 3.82
N LEU A 51 2.12 -15.47 3.60
CA LEU A 51 1.16 -15.11 2.56
C LEU A 51 1.81 -14.96 1.17
N GLU A 52 3.14 -15.06 1.07
CA GLU A 52 3.87 -15.03 -0.21
C GLU A 52 3.32 -16.01 -1.26
N PRO A 53 3.05 -17.30 -0.97
CA PRO A 53 2.45 -18.20 -1.94
C PRO A 53 1.06 -17.73 -2.40
N THR A 54 0.27 -17.10 -1.53
CA THR A 54 -1.04 -16.54 -1.87
C THR A 54 -0.90 -15.35 -2.81
N TYR A 55 -0.04 -14.37 -2.48
CA TYR A 55 0.24 -13.24 -3.37
C TYR A 55 0.80 -13.70 -4.72
N ARG A 56 1.73 -14.66 -4.69
CA ARG A 56 2.31 -15.24 -5.91
C ARG A 56 1.25 -15.94 -6.76
N ALA A 57 0.34 -16.70 -6.15
CA ALA A 57 -0.72 -17.39 -6.86
C ALA A 57 -1.71 -16.40 -7.50
N VAL A 58 -2.10 -15.33 -6.79
CA VAL A 58 -2.99 -14.29 -7.33
C VAL A 58 -2.31 -13.56 -8.48
N VAL A 59 -1.10 -13.02 -8.27
CA VAL A 59 -0.36 -12.29 -9.33
C VAL A 59 -0.11 -13.18 -10.55
N GLN A 60 0.24 -14.45 -10.34
CA GLN A 60 0.46 -15.39 -11.44
C GLN A 60 -0.84 -15.70 -12.20
N LYS A 61 -1.94 -15.97 -11.48
CA LYS A 61 -3.24 -16.23 -12.10
C LYS A 61 -3.69 -15.03 -12.95
N GLU A 62 -3.61 -13.83 -12.39
CA GLU A 62 -4.02 -12.62 -13.10
C GLU A 62 -3.12 -12.33 -14.31
N TRP A 63 -1.81 -12.61 -14.23
CA TRP A 63 -0.90 -12.56 -15.38
C TRP A 63 -1.26 -13.57 -16.48
N ASP A 64 -1.54 -14.82 -16.11
CA ASP A 64 -1.94 -15.85 -17.08
C ASP A 64 -3.28 -15.50 -17.74
N GLU A 65 -4.24 -14.97 -16.97
CA GLU A 65 -5.52 -14.48 -17.50
C GLU A 65 -5.36 -13.23 -18.37
N MET A 66 -4.38 -12.38 -18.06
CA MET A 66 -4.07 -11.20 -18.86
C MET A 66 -3.57 -11.59 -20.24
N LEU A 67 -2.61 -12.51 -20.33
CA LEU A 67 -2.11 -13.04 -21.61
C LEU A 67 -3.25 -13.57 -22.50
N LEU A 68 -4.25 -14.22 -21.89
CA LEU A 68 -5.44 -14.69 -22.59
C LEU A 68 -6.36 -13.54 -23.03
N ALA A 69 -6.60 -12.55 -22.16
CA ALA A 69 -7.44 -11.39 -22.45
C ALA A 69 -6.83 -10.49 -23.54
N VAL A 70 -5.50 -10.30 -23.52
CA VAL A 70 -4.71 -9.64 -24.57
C VAL A 70 -4.90 -10.36 -25.90
N SER A 71 -4.72 -11.68 -25.91
CA SER A 71 -4.90 -12.50 -27.12
C SER A 71 -6.32 -12.40 -27.69
N ALA A 72 -7.32 -12.28 -26.82
CA ALA A 72 -8.73 -12.13 -27.18
C ALA A 72 -9.15 -10.68 -27.51
N ARG A 73 -8.26 -9.69 -27.31
CA ARG A 73 -8.56 -8.23 -27.40
C ARG A 73 -9.76 -7.81 -26.54
N ASP A 74 -9.89 -8.41 -25.36
CA ASP A 74 -11.00 -8.19 -24.45
C ASP A 74 -10.65 -7.10 -23.42
N GLY A 75 -11.00 -5.85 -23.75
CA GLY A 75 -10.69 -4.67 -22.93
C GLY A 75 -11.42 -4.65 -21.57
N GLU A 76 -12.63 -5.21 -21.49
CA GLU A 76 -13.40 -5.27 -20.23
C GLU A 76 -12.77 -6.27 -19.26
N LYS A 77 -12.33 -7.41 -19.79
CA LYS A 77 -11.60 -8.41 -19.01
C LYS A 77 -10.24 -7.88 -18.55
N LEU A 78 -9.51 -7.17 -19.41
CA LEU A 78 -8.26 -6.50 -19.03
C LEU A 78 -8.47 -5.51 -17.88
N GLN A 79 -9.53 -4.70 -17.92
CA GLN A 79 -9.87 -3.78 -16.84
C GLN A 79 -10.10 -4.48 -15.50
N THR A 80 -10.81 -5.61 -15.53
CA THR A 80 -11.10 -6.41 -14.34
C THR A 80 -9.80 -6.96 -13.74
N ILE A 81 -8.93 -7.53 -14.58
CA ILE A 81 -7.65 -8.09 -14.17
C ILE A 81 -6.74 -7.01 -13.55
N ILE A 82 -6.64 -5.85 -14.19
CA ILE A 82 -5.87 -4.70 -13.67
C ILE A 82 -6.40 -4.28 -12.30
N SER A 83 -7.73 -4.21 -12.13
CA SER A 83 -8.33 -3.83 -10.85
C SER A 83 -8.00 -4.85 -9.74
N THR A 84 -8.12 -6.15 -10.03
CA THR A 84 -7.74 -7.23 -9.10
C THR A 84 -6.27 -7.15 -8.68
N LEU A 85 -5.38 -6.90 -9.64
CA LEU A 85 -3.94 -6.76 -9.39
C LEU A 85 -3.62 -5.59 -8.47
N LEU A 86 -4.31 -4.45 -8.61
CA LEU A 86 -4.16 -3.29 -7.73
C LEU A 86 -4.69 -3.55 -6.32
N GLU A 87 -5.84 -4.22 -6.22
CA GLU A 87 -6.45 -4.56 -4.92
C GLU A 87 -5.62 -5.56 -4.12
N THR A 88 -4.83 -6.40 -4.81
CA THR A 88 -3.98 -7.43 -4.19
C THR A 88 -2.92 -6.83 -3.24
N LYS A 89 -2.55 -5.54 -3.40
CA LYS A 89 -1.61 -4.80 -2.53
C LYS A 89 -0.39 -5.63 -2.11
N VAL A 90 0.39 -6.06 -3.10
CA VAL A 90 1.60 -6.86 -2.89
C VAL A 90 2.54 -6.14 -1.91
N PRO A 91 3.05 -6.83 -0.87
CA PRO A 91 4.00 -6.23 0.07
C PRO A 91 5.32 -5.83 -0.61
N ALA A 92 5.84 -4.64 -0.29
CA ALA A 92 7.11 -4.10 -0.82
C ALA A 92 8.34 -5.02 -0.64
N SER A 93 8.29 -5.93 0.34
CA SER A 93 9.34 -6.95 0.55
C SER A 93 9.42 -7.97 -0.61
N MET A 94 8.34 -8.16 -1.36
CA MET A 94 8.22 -9.14 -2.44
C MET A 94 8.60 -8.53 -3.79
N LYS A 95 9.88 -8.16 -3.94
CA LYS A 95 10.40 -7.46 -5.12
C LYS A 95 10.06 -8.15 -6.45
N ASN A 96 10.21 -9.47 -6.51
CA ASN A 96 9.92 -10.25 -7.72
C ASN A 96 8.45 -10.13 -8.14
N LEU A 97 7.52 -10.10 -7.18
CA LEU A 97 6.10 -9.94 -7.48
C LEU A 97 5.76 -8.53 -7.98
N HIS A 98 6.42 -7.49 -7.47
CA HIS A 98 6.28 -6.14 -8.02
C HIS A 98 6.83 -6.03 -9.45
N VAL A 99 7.96 -6.66 -9.75
CA VAL A 99 8.48 -6.72 -11.13
C VAL A 99 7.48 -7.41 -12.05
N LYS A 100 6.96 -8.58 -11.65
CA LYS A 100 5.91 -9.27 -12.42
C LYS A 100 4.65 -8.43 -12.59
N LEU A 101 4.24 -7.70 -11.56
CA LEU A 101 3.09 -6.79 -11.61
C LEU A 101 3.30 -5.67 -12.62
N VAL A 102 4.50 -5.09 -12.66
CA VAL A 102 4.83 -4.03 -13.63
C VAL A 102 4.86 -4.57 -15.05
N LEU A 103 5.45 -5.74 -15.26
CA LEU A 103 5.39 -6.42 -16.56
C LEU A 103 3.93 -6.67 -16.96
N ALA A 104 3.07 -7.12 -16.03
CA ALA A 104 1.63 -7.31 -16.26
C ALA A 104 0.98 -6.04 -16.77
N LEU A 105 1.14 -4.96 -16.01
CA LEU A 105 0.53 -3.69 -16.36
C LEU A 105 1.07 -3.12 -17.67
N SER A 106 2.35 -3.32 -17.98
CA SER A 106 2.97 -2.91 -19.26
C SER A 106 2.38 -3.69 -20.45
N ASP A 107 2.32 -5.01 -20.36
CA ASP A 107 1.75 -5.85 -21.42
C ASP A 107 0.26 -5.55 -21.63
N ALA A 108 -0.47 -5.27 -20.54
CA ALA A 108 -1.86 -4.81 -20.62
C ALA A 108 -1.98 -3.44 -21.30
N GLN A 109 -1.08 -2.50 -21.02
CA GLN A 109 -1.06 -1.18 -21.63
C GLN A 109 -0.96 -1.28 -23.16
N ASP A 110 -0.04 -2.11 -23.66
CA ASP A 110 0.16 -2.33 -25.09
C ASP A 110 -1.03 -3.03 -25.77
N ALA A 111 -1.78 -3.81 -25.00
CA ALA A 111 -2.94 -4.57 -25.47
C ALA A 111 -4.26 -3.81 -25.40
N ILE A 112 -4.36 -2.74 -24.59
CA ILE A 112 -5.57 -1.95 -24.44
C ILE A 112 -5.87 -1.24 -25.77
N PRO A 113 -7.08 -1.42 -26.34
CA PRO A 113 -7.46 -0.73 -27.56
C PRO A 113 -7.44 0.80 -27.37
N VAL A 114 -6.97 1.55 -28.37
CA VAL A 114 -6.88 3.03 -28.31
C VAL A 114 -8.22 3.71 -28.00
N LYS A 115 -9.34 3.08 -28.35
CA LYS A 115 -10.71 3.57 -28.01
C LYS A 115 -10.98 3.63 -26.50
N ASP A 116 -10.18 2.93 -25.69
CA ASP A 116 -10.31 2.83 -24.23
C ASP A 116 -9.28 3.72 -23.51
N GLU A 117 -9.12 4.97 -23.98
CA GLU A 117 -8.11 5.95 -23.50
C GLU A 117 -8.10 6.14 -21.99
N LYS A 118 -9.26 6.06 -21.34
CA LYS A 118 -9.38 6.20 -19.88
C LYS A 118 -8.67 5.07 -19.13
N ILE A 119 -8.77 3.84 -19.65
CA ILE A 119 -8.12 2.66 -19.06
C ILE A 119 -6.62 2.77 -19.30
N LEU A 120 -6.22 3.12 -20.54
CA LEU A 120 -4.82 3.37 -20.89
C LEU A 120 -4.18 4.40 -19.96
N ALA A 121 -4.81 5.56 -19.77
CA ALA A 121 -4.32 6.62 -18.90
C ALA A 121 -4.20 6.17 -17.43
N THR A 122 -5.16 5.36 -16.95
CA THR A 122 -5.13 4.81 -15.59
C THR A 122 -3.93 3.87 -15.42
N VAL A 123 -3.70 2.97 -16.37
CA VAL A 123 -2.56 2.05 -16.36
C VAL A 123 -1.23 2.81 -16.42
N SER A 124 -1.10 3.80 -17.31
CA SER A 124 0.09 4.65 -17.39
C SER A 124 0.37 5.34 -16.05
N GLN A 125 -0.66 5.90 -15.41
CA GLN A 125 -0.50 6.59 -14.13
C GLN A 125 -0.10 5.63 -13.00
N ILE A 126 -0.62 4.40 -13.02
CA ILE A 126 -0.22 3.35 -12.07
C ILE A 126 1.24 2.97 -12.28
N LEU A 127 1.66 2.72 -13.52
CA LEU A 127 3.04 2.38 -13.84
C LEU A 127 4.00 3.47 -13.36
N GLU A 128 3.67 4.75 -13.63
CA GLU A 128 4.46 5.88 -13.12
C GLU A 128 4.50 5.93 -11.58
N ASN A 129 3.39 5.63 -10.91
CA ASN A 129 3.36 5.63 -9.44
C ASN A 129 4.22 4.49 -8.87
N ILE A 130 4.16 3.30 -9.48
CA ILE A 130 5.00 2.16 -9.09
C ILE A 130 6.47 2.48 -9.32
N GLU A 131 6.83 3.13 -10.43
CA GLU A 131 8.21 3.56 -10.70
C GLU A 131 8.72 4.57 -9.66
N LYS A 132 7.88 5.53 -9.25
CA LYS A 132 8.20 6.52 -8.22
C LYS A 132 8.35 5.88 -6.83
N GLU A 133 7.46 4.96 -6.47
CA GLU A 133 7.45 4.31 -5.15
C GLU A 133 8.52 3.22 -5.05
N TYR A 134 8.81 2.54 -6.17
CA TYR A 134 9.75 1.43 -6.26
C TYR A 134 10.73 1.62 -7.44
N PRO A 135 11.73 2.52 -7.31
CA PRO A 135 12.67 2.83 -8.40
C PRO A 135 13.50 1.63 -8.90
N TRP A 136 13.60 0.59 -8.07
CA TRP A 136 14.30 -0.65 -8.38
C TRP A 136 13.48 -1.60 -9.26
N VAL A 137 12.20 -1.32 -9.51
CA VAL A 137 11.35 -2.12 -10.39
C VAL A 137 11.64 -1.84 -11.86
N GLY A 138 12.28 -0.68 -12.17
CA GLY A 138 12.88 -0.31 -13.46
C GLY A 138 12.31 -0.98 -14.70
N LEU A 139 11.40 -0.29 -15.38
CA LEU A 139 11.04 -0.54 -16.79
C LEU A 139 12.21 -0.19 -17.72
#